data_AF-A0AAQ0HCH1-F1
#
_entry.id   AF-A0AAQ0HCH1-F1
#
_cell.length_a   1.000
_cell.length_b   1.000
_cell.length_c   1.000
_cell.angle_alpha   90.00
_cell.angle_beta   90.00
_cell.angle_gamma   90.00
#
_symmetry.space_group_name_H-M   'P 1'
#
loop_
_entity.id
_entity.type
_entity.pdbx_description
1 polymer ?
#
loop_
_entity_poly.entity_id
_entity_poly.type
_entity_poly.pdbx_seq_one_letter_code
_entity_poly.pdbx_strand_id
1 'polypeptide(L)'
;MAIHIKGDEIDALLVRYCAMTGQTNKSEAVRQALMAQINALSARESLSTRVGKVQAKAAAAGFVRTGEDLKPFFDEQWGEN
;
A
#
# COMPACT_ATOMS: atom_id res chain seq x y z
N MET A 1 -4.94 11.14 23.71
CA MET A 1 -4.85 9.75 24.22
C MET A 1 -3.39 9.32 24.07
N ALA A 2 -2.66 9.12 25.17
CA ALA A 2 -1.26 8.71 25.12
C ALA A 2 -1.20 7.18 25.10
N ILE A 3 -0.74 6.60 23.99
CA ILE A 3 -0.47 5.16 23.90
C ILE A 3 0.95 4.95 24.42
N HIS A 4 1.07 4.43 25.65
CA HIS A 4 2.35 4.00 26.19
C HIS A 4 2.64 2.60 25.67
N ILE A 5 3.37 2.49 24.57
CA ILE A 5 3.81 1.20 24.06
C ILE A 5 4.96 0.73 24.97
N LYS A 6 4.65 -0.18 25.90
CA LYS A 6 5.62 -0.80 26.82
C LYS A 6 5.71 -2.29 26.53
N GLY A 7 6.92 -2.79 26.33
CA GLY A 7 7.24 -4.20 26.15
C GLY A 7 8.72 -4.34 25.80
N ASP A 8 9.39 -5.35 26.38
CA ASP A 8 10.83 -5.58 26.20
C ASP A 8 11.22 -5.76 24.72
N GLU A 9 10.30 -6.29 23.92
CA GLU A 9 10.43 -6.43 22.47
C GLU A 9 10.60 -5.09 21.74
N ILE A 10 9.94 -4.02 22.22
CA ILE A 10 10.01 -2.68 21.62
C ILE A 10 11.33 -2.01 21.98
N ASP A 11 11.80 -2.19 23.21
CA ASP A 11 13.13 -1.71 23.59
C ASP A 11 14.21 -2.40 22.75
N ALA A 12 14.09 -3.70 22.48
CA ALA A 12 15.00 -4.41 21.58
C ALA A 12 14.96 -3.85 20.14
N LEU A 13 13.76 -3.58 19.61
CA LEU A 13 13.59 -2.95 18.30
C LEU A 13 14.17 -1.53 18.26
N LEU A 14 14.00 -0.76 19.33
CA LEU A 14 14.54 0.60 19.44
C LEU A 14 16.07 0.58 19.54
N VAL A 15 16.64 -0.31 20.33
CA VAL A 15 18.11 -0.48 20.39
C VAL A 15 18.66 -0.78 19.00
N ARG A 16 18.01 -1.69 18.25
CA ARG A 16 18.43 -2.02 16.89
C ARG A 16 18.26 -0.85 15.92
N TYR A 17 17.13 -0.14 15.99
CA TYR A 17 16.88 1.03 15.16
C TYR A 17 17.87 2.17 15.45
N CYS A 18 18.11 2.46 16.73
CA CYS A 18 19.11 3.43 17.19
C CYS A 18 20.52 3.05 16.75
N ALA A 19 20.89 1.77 16.81
CA ALA A 19 22.18 1.28 16.31
C ALA A 19 22.34 1.46 14.78
N MET A 20 21.26 1.29 14.02
CA MET A 20 21.27 1.46 12.56
C MET A 20 21.25 2.92 12.11
N THR A 21 20.60 3.80 12.88
CA THR A 21 20.37 5.21 12.52
C THR A 21 21.30 6.18 13.24
N GLY A 22 21.99 5.74 14.30
CA GLY A 22 22.79 6.60 15.17
C GLY A 22 21.96 7.42 16.16
N GLN A 23 20.64 7.23 16.21
CA GLN A 23 19.75 8.04 17.05
C GLN A 23 19.89 7.65 18.53
N THR A 24 20.04 8.64 19.42
CA THR A 24 20.23 8.39 20.86
C THR A 24 18.96 8.59 21.68
N ASN A 25 17.94 9.25 21.11
CA ASN A 25 16.67 9.52 21.78
C ASN A 25 15.61 8.49 21.35
N LYS A 26 15.20 7.64 22.29
CA LYS A 26 14.18 6.58 22.09
C LYS A 26 12.86 7.13 21.56
N SER A 27 12.36 8.25 22.10
CA SER A 27 11.08 8.83 21.69
C SER A 27 11.13 9.38 20.27
N GLU A 28 12.26 9.97 19.87
CA GLU A 28 12.45 10.47 18.52
C GLU A 28 12.64 9.34 17.50
N ALA A 29 13.35 8.28 17.90
CA ALA A 29 13.48 7.06 17.10
C ALA A 29 12.10 6.44 16.79
N VAL A 30 11.22 6.30 17.80
CA VAL A 30 9.85 5.83 17.60
C VAL A 30 9.08 6.73 16.63
N ARG A 31 9.15 8.05 16.82
CA ARG A 31 8.45 9.02 15.97
C ARG A 31 8.88 8.90 14.52
N GLN A 32 10.18 8.82 14.26
CA GLN A 32 10.72 8.70 12.90
C GLN A 32 10.35 7.37 12.25
N ALA A 33 10.46 6.25 12.99
CA ALA A 33 10.08 4.94 12.48
C ALA A 33 8.59 4.91 12.08
N LEU A 34 7.71 5.47 12.92
CA LEU A 34 6.28 5.58 12.61
C LEU A 34 6.00 6.49 11.42
N MET A 35 6.65 7.66 11.34
CA MET A 35 6.52 8.56 10.20
C MET A 35 6.97 7.88 8.90
N ALA A 36 8.09 7.16 8.90
CA ALA A 36 8.57 6.44 7.74
C ALA A 36 7.57 5.37 7.29
N GLN A 37 6.98 4.62 8.24
CA GLN A 37 5.98 3.61 7.94
C GLN A 37 4.67 4.21 7.42
N ILE A 38 4.20 5.32 8.01
CA ILE A 38 3.03 6.05 7.52
C ILE A 38 3.29 6.53 6.10
N ASN A 39 4.44 7.16 5.84
CA ASN A 39 4.81 7.60 4.50
C ASN A 39 4.87 6.44 3.50
N ALA A 40 5.41 5.29 3.90
CA ALA A 40 5.43 4.09 3.06
C ALA A 40 4.02 3.57 2.74
N LEU A 41 3.11 3.60 3.72
CA LEU A 41 1.71 3.20 3.53
C LEU A 41 0.91 4.22 2.73
N SER A 42 1.19 5.52 2.90
CA SER A 42 0.56 6.59 2.13
C SER A 42 1.09 6.63 0.69
N ALA A 43 2.37 6.30 0.48
CA ALA A 43 2.98 6.19 -0.84
C ALA A 43 2.58 4.89 -1.57
N ARG A 44 1.96 3.92 -0.88
CA ARG A 44 1.34 2.78 -1.56
C ARG A 44 0.20 3.29 -2.42
N GLU A 45 0.46 3.28 -3.71
CA GLU A 45 -0.51 3.66 -4.71
C GLU A 45 -1.80 2.84 -4.54
N SER A 46 -2.91 3.53 -4.36
CA SER A 46 -4.21 2.89 -4.16
C SER A 46 -4.57 2.02 -5.37
N LEU A 47 -5.38 0.99 -5.14
CA LEU A 47 -5.87 0.15 -6.23
C LEU A 47 -6.59 0.97 -7.30
N SER A 48 -7.38 1.98 -6.91
CA SER A 48 -8.08 2.85 -7.85
C SER A 48 -7.12 3.66 -8.72
N THR A 49 -6.04 4.20 -8.15
CA THR A 49 -5.00 4.91 -8.93
C THR A 49 -4.30 3.98 -9.90
N ARG A 50 -3.94 2.77 -9.48
CA ARG A 50 -3.32 1.75 -10.35
C ARG A 50 -4.25 1.34 -11.49
N VAL A 51 -5.52 1.08 -11.18
CA VAL A 51 -6.54 0.73 -12.18
C VAL A 51 -6.77 1.90 -13.14
N GLY A 52 -6.84 3.14 -12.63
CA GLY A 52 -6.98 4.34 -13.45
C GLY A 52 -5.85 4.51 -14.47
N LYS A 53 -4.60 4.21 -14.11
CA LYS A 53 -3.47 4.20 -15.06
C LYS A 53 -3.66 3.18 -16.18
N VAL A 54 -4.13 1.98 -15.85
CA VAL A 54 -4.38 0.92 -16.85
C VAL A 54 -5.54 1.31 -17.75
N GLN A 55 -6.63 1.83 -17.19
CA GLN A 55 -7.79 2.32 -17.93
C GLN A 55 -7.43 3.48 -18.85
N ALA A 56 -6.58 4.41 -18.41
CA ALA A 56 -6.09 5.51 -19.24
C ALA A 56 -5.26 5.02 -20.43
N LYS A 57 -4.40 4.01 -20.22
CA LYS A 57 -3.65 3.36 -21.31
C LYS A 57 -4.57 2.65 -22.29
N ALA A 58 -5.58 1.94 -21.78
CA ALA A 58 -6.57 1.26 -22.60
C ALA A 58 -7.36 2.28 -23.45
N ALA A 59 -7.82 3.38 -22.84
CA ALA A 59 -8.50 4.45 -23.55
C ALA A 59 -7.63 5.11 -24.63
N ALA A 60 -6.34 5.35 -24.34
CA ALA A 60 -5.39 5.88 -25.33
C ALA A 60 -5.16 4.91 -26.50
N ALA A 61 -5.29 3.61 -26.28
CA ALA A 61 -5.23 2.59 -27.32
C ALA A 61 -6.58 2.38 -28.04
N GLY A 62 -7.60 3.19 -27.74
CA GLY A 62 -8.93 3.14 -28.37
C GLY A 62 -9.90 2.15 -27.72
N PHE A 63 -9.52 1.50 -26.62
CA PHE A 63 -10.46 0.67 -25.86
C PHE A 63 -11.43 1.55 -25.09
N VAL A 64 -12.70 1.45 -25.46
CA VAL A 64 -13.80 2.10 -24.77
C VAL A 64 -14.61 1.05 -24.01
N ARG A 65 -15.18 1.45 -22.87
CA ARG A 65 -16.09 0.59 -22.13
C ARG A 65 -17.37 0.43 -22.96
N THR A 66 -17.75 -0.81 -23.25
CA THR A 66 -18.98 -1.15 -24.00
C THR A 66 -20.24 -0.81 -23.22
N GLY A 67 -20.16 -0.76 -21.88
CA GLY A 67 -21.30 -0.48 -20.99
C GLY A 67 -22.22 -1.69 -20.77
N GLU A 68 -22.04 -2.74 -21.55
CA GLU A 68 -22.77 -4.00 -21.49
C GLU A 68 -22.03 -5.04 -20.66
N ASP A 69 -22.78 -5.92 -19.99
CA ASP A 69 -22.21 -7.11 -19.37
C ASP A 69 -21.89 -8.14 -20.45
N LEU A 70 -20.62 -8.22 -20.80
CA LEU A 70 -20.13 -9.16 -21.82
C LEU A 70 -19.79 -10.54 -21.24
N LYS A 71 -20.00 -10.77 -19.94
CA LYS A 71 -19.67 -12.05 -19.32
C LYS A 71 -20.38 -13.22 -20.01
N PRO A 72 -21.69 -13.20 -20.33
CA PRO A 72 -22.36 -14.32 -20.99
C PRO A 72 -21.75 -14.63 -22.37
N PHE A 73 -21.37 -13.60 -23.12
CA PHE A 73 -20.70 -13.76 -24.41
C PHE A 73 -19.34 -14.47 -24.25
N PHE A 74 -18.52 -14.05 -23.27
CA PHE A 74 -17.23 -14.68 -23.03
C PHE A 74 -17.33 -16.08 -22.42
N ASP A 75 -18.32 -16.33 -21.56
CA ASP A 75 -18.59 -17.66 -21.01
C ASP A 75 -18.94 -18.65 -22.14
N GLU A 76 -19.78 -18.23 -23.09
CA GLU A 76 -20.13 -19.01 -24.28
C GLU A 76 -18.91 -19.30 -25.18
N GLN A 77 -18.00 -18.33 -25.35
CA GLN A 77 -16.76 -18.52 -26.11
C GLN A 77 -15.73 -19.40 -25.39
N TRP A 78 -15.75 -19.44 -24.05
CA TRP A 78 -14.81 -20.23 -23.24
C TRP A 78 -15.27 -21.68 -23.03
N GLY A 79 -16.54 -21.98 -23.36
CA GLY A 79 -17.08 -23.35 -23.33
C GLY A 79 -17.45 -23.86 -21.93
N GLU A 80 -17.56 -22.98 -20.95
CA GLU A 80 -18.08 -23.32 -19.63
C GLU A 80 -19.62 -23.25 -19.64
N ASN A 81 -20.25 -24.38 -19.95
CA ASN A 81 -21.61 -24.71 -19.52
C ASN A 81 -21.55 -25.40 -18.16
#